data_AF-A0AA35TRE6-F1
#
_entry.id   AF-A0AA35TRE6-F1
#
_cell.length_a   1.000
_cell.length_b   1.000
_cell.length_c   1.000
_cell.angle_alpha   90.00
_cell.angle_beta   90.00
_cell.angle_gamma   90.00
#
_symmetry.space_group_name_H-M   'P 1'
#
loop_
_entity.id
_entity.type
_entity.pdbx_description
1 polymer ?
#
loop_
_entity_poly.entity_id
_entity_poly.type
_entity_poly.pdbx_seq_one_letter_code
_entity_poly.pdbx_strand_id
1 'polypeptide(L)'
;MDSTNASSAPTAVTGKGDDGDNNPAATPTPAGTPSGATSTKEPVLSTHYHVRRIDGSWHVGEVIQKRNNLENGLTEYYVHYKDMNRRMDEWVTVERVDVERGPVEETPKDSDLMLESLNGRERKVTRNLKRKHDEINHVQKSYEDMDPTTAALEKEHEALTKVKYIDKIQIGRYEIDAWYFSPYPDEYGKVSRLWICEYCLKYMKYEATFRRHLGECTWGQPPGREIYRKGTISVFEVNGSDHKVYCQNLCLMAKLFLDHKTLYFDVEPFLFYILTEVDKKGCHIVGYFSKEKESPESNNVACILTLPPYQRKGYGKFLIALSYELSKVREHPSVWSISLFG
;
A
#
# COMPACT_ATOMS: atom_id res chain seq x y z
N MET A 1 8.68 56.35 -10.96
CA MET A 1 9.39 57.57 -10.54
C MET A 1 10.30 57.13 -9.41
N ASP A 2 11.61 56.95 -9.53
CA ASP A 2 12.64 57.10 -10.57
C ASP A 2 13.78 56.17 -10.10
N SER A 3 14.37 55.31 -10.94
CA SER A 3 15.51 55.59 -11.86
C SER A 3 16.85 55.74 -11.11
N THR A 4 17.78 54.78 -11.28
CA THR A 4 19.07 54.90 -12.03
C THR A 4 20.26 55.18 -11.09
N ASN A 5 21.55 54.87 -11.31
CA ASN A 5 22.39 54.25 -12.36
C ASN A 5 23.75 53.96 -11.65
N ALA A 6 24.45 52.84 -11.85
CA ALA A 6 25.41 52.50 -12.92
C ALA A 6 26.79 53.22 -12.92
N SER A 7 27.83 52.39 -13.15
CA SER A 7 29.19 52.67 -13.69
C SER A 7 30.23 53.27 -12.73
N SER A 8 31.55 52.99 -12.79
CA SER A 8 32.44 52.58 -13.88
C SER A 8 33.84 52.13 -13.34
N ALA A 9 34.55 51.30 -14.12
CA ALA A 9 36.02 51.07 -14.09
C ALA A 9 36.73 52.15 -14.98
N PRO A 10 38.09 52.27 -15.15
CA PRO A 10 39.09 51.24 -15.54
C PRO A 10 40.50 51.44 -14.87
N THR A 11 41.61 50.71 -15.12
CA THR A 11 42.57 50.79 -16.27
C THR A 11 43.77 49.82 -16.08
N ALA A 12 44.49 49.52 -17.17
CA ALA A 12 45.46 48.43 -17.42
C ALA A 12 46.97 48.79 -17.33
N VAL A 13 47.88 47.78 -17.32
CA VAL A 13 49.31 47.77 -17.77
C VAL A 13 49.75 46.29 -17.98
N THR A 14 49.86 45.71 -19.20
CA THR A 14 51.01 45.50 -20.14
C THR A 14 52.33 44.86 -19.64
N GLY A 15 52.75 43.76 -20.29
CA GLY A 15 54.12 43.21 -20.32
C GLY A 15 54.33 42.06 -21.33
N LYS A 16 55.07 42.33 -22.42
CA LYS A 16 55.72 41.40 -23.40
C LYS A 16 57.01 40.82 -22.76
N GLY A 17 57.69 39.74 -23.17
CA GLY A 17 57.63 38.71 -24.24
C GLY A 17 58.97 37.91 -24.17
N ASP A 18 59.10 36.73 -24.79
CA ASP A 18 60.29 36.29 -25.57
C ASP A 18 60.10 34.90 -26.24
N ASP A 19 60.78 34.71 -27.37
CA ASP A 19 60.70 33.63 -28.38
C ASP A 19 61.64 32.43 -28.14
N GLY A 20 61.42 31.29 -28.84
CA GLY A 20 62.49 30.29 -29.10
C GLY A 20 62.13 28.81 -29.42
N ASP A 21 61.76 28.54 -30.67
CA ASP A 21 62.12 27.41 -31.58
C ASP A 21 62.04 25.88 -31.26
N ASN A 22 61.25 25.21 -32.13
CA ASN A 22 61.49 24.01 -32.98
C ASN A 22 61.47 22.52 -32.50
N ASN A 23 60.33 21.87 -32.83
CA ASN A 23 60.13 20.65 -33.67
C ASN A 23 60.33 19.20 -33.08
N PRO A 24 59.86 18.12 -33.74
CA PRO A 24 58.53 17.50 -33.53
C PRO A 24 58.59 15.99 -33.15
N ALA A 25 57.59 15.45 -32.42
CA ALA A 25 57.37 14.01 -32.37
C ALA A 25 55.96 13.61 -31.92
N ALA A 26 55.29 12.84 -32.78
CA ALA A 26 54.33 11.78 -32.51
C ALA A 26 53.13 12.06 -31.58
N THR A 27 51.98 12.27 -32.22
CA THR A 27 50.63 12.07 -31.68
C THR A 27 50.41 10.60 -31.29
N PRO A 28 49.96 10.29 -30.05
CA PRO A 28 49.19 9.10 -29.79
C PRO A 28 47.71 9.47 -29.68
N THR A 29 46.95 8.97 -30.63
CA THR A 29 45.49 8.87 -30.63
C THR A 29 45.00 8.34 -29.28
N PRO A 30 44.07 8.99 -28.57
CA PRO A 30 43.41 8.34 -27.44
C PRO A 30 42.50 7.24 -27.99
N ALA A 31 42.81 6.01 -27.58
CA ALA A 31 42.05 4.81 -27.85
C ALA A 31 40.56 5.02 -27.49
N GLY A 32 39.70 4.54 -28.39
CA GLY A 32 38.27 4.69 -28.30
C GLY A 32 37.70 4.20 -26.98
N THR A 33 36.89 5.06 -26.38
CA THR A 33 35.88 4.69 -25.40
C THR A 33 35.05 3.54 -25.97
N PRO A 34 34.90 2.39 -25.30
CA PRO A 34 33.90 1.42 -25.71
C PRO A 34 32.54 2.00 -25.33
N SER A 35 31.88 2.65 -26.29
CA SER A 35 30.44 2.91 -26.24
C SER A 35 29.72 1.57 -26.41
N GLY A 36 29.71 0.78 -25.34
CA GLY A 36 28.81 -0.36 -25.20
C GLY A 36 27.42 0.19 -24.95
N ALA A 37 26.70 0.54 -26.02
CA ALA A 37 25.25 0.61 -25.95
C ALA A 37 24.75 -0.82 -25.77
N THR A 38 24.63 -1.27 -24.51
CA THR A 38 23.87 -2.46 -24.18
C THR A 38 22.45 -2.19 -24.65
N SER A 39 22.02 -2.81 -25.75
CA SER A 39 20.62 -2.77 -26.14
C SER A 39 19.85 -3.60 -25.10
N THR A 40 19.48 -2.99 -23.98
CA THR A 40 18.59 -3.63 -23.01
C THR A 40 17.27 -3.88 -23.71
N LYS A 41 17.01 -5.12 -24.09
CA LYS A 41 15.73 -5.55 -24.64
C LYS A 41 14.65 -5.21 -23.60
N GLU A 42 13.62 -4.48 -24.02
CA GLU A 42 12.52 -4.15 -23.12
C GLU A 42 11.57 -5.36 -22.95
N PRO A 43 11.11 -5.67 -21.73
CA PRO A 43 10.06 -6.66 -21.51
C PRO A 43 8.78 -6.34 -22.28
N VAL A 44 8.22 -7.35 -22.93
CA VAL A 44 6.92 -7.27 -23.62
C VAL A 44 5.79 -7.38 -22.59
N LEU A 45 4.76 -6.54 -22.70
CA LEU A 45 3.57 -6.60 -21.84
C LEU A 45 2.74 -7.86 -22.12
N SER A 46 1.93 -8.26 -21.13
CA SER A 46 1.09 -9.48 -21.17
C SER A 46 1.89 -10.75 -21.46
N THR A 47 3.16 -10.77 -21.07
CA THR A 47 4.09 -11.88 -21.31
C THR A 47 4.72 -12.30 -19.99
N HIS A 48 4.96 -13.60 -19.84
CA HIS A 48 5.58 -14.17 -18.66
C HIS A 48 7.10 -14.18 -18.76
N TYR A 49 7.77 -13.73 -17.70
CA TYR A 49 9.23 -13.77 -17.58
C TYR A 49 9.63 -14.36 -16.24
N HIS A 50 10.89 -14.80 -16.13
CA HIS A 50 11.50 -14.98 -14.82
C HIS A 50 11.82 -13.62 -14.22
N VAL A 51 11.27 -13.34 -13.05
CA VAL A 51 11.41 -12.08 -12.33
C VAL A 51 12.00 -12.35 -10.95
N ARG A 52 13.06 -11.61 -10.60
CA ARG A 52 13.75 -11.70 -9.31
C ARG A 52 13.02 -10.86 -8.28
N ARG A 53 12.68 -11.46 -7.13
CA ARG A 53 12.07 -10.81 -5.97
C ARG A 53 13.10 -10.12 -5.08
N ILE A 54 12.63 -9.29 -4.15
CA ILE A 54 13.50 -8.55 -3.22
C ILE A 54 14.32 -9.44 -2.29
N ASP A 55 13.81 -10.65 -2.00
CA ASP A 55 14.51 -11.69 -1.24
C ASP A 55 15.56 -12.44 -2.07
N GLY A 56 15.74 -12.08 -3.34
CA GLY A 56 16.65 -12.70 -4.29
C GLY A 56 16.12 -13.94 -5.00
N SER A 57 14.92 -14.43 -4.64
CA SER A 57 14.31 -15.60 -5.27
C SER A 57 13.75 -15.27 -6.66
N TRP A 58 13.79 -16.24 -7.57
CA TRP A 58 13.28 -16.10 -8.94
C TRP A 58 11.91 -16.76 -9.08
N HIS A 59 10.96 -16.04 -9.64
CA HIS A 59 9.58 -16.50 -9.86
C HIS A 59 9.13 -16.21 -11.27
N VAL A 60 8.18 -16.97 -11.78
CA VAL A 60 7.53 -16.64 -13.06
C VAL A 60 6.49 -15.55 -12.78
N GLY A 61 6.56 -14.45 -13.52
CA GLY A 61 5.62 -13.34 -13.38
C GLY A 61 5.17 -12.80 -14.72
N GLU A 62 3.88 -12.44 -14.79
CA GLU A 62 3.29 -11.72 -15.91
C GLU A 62 3.63 -10.24 -15.81
N VAL A 63 4.22 -9.68 -16.86
CA VAL A 63 4.46 -8.24 -16.98
C VAL A 63 3.17 -7.57 -17.45
N ILE A 64 2.49 -6.83 -16.58
CA ILE A 64 1.16 -6.28 -16.86
C ILE A 64 1.23 -4.87 -17.43
N GLN A 65 2.01 -3.99 -16.81
CA GLN A 65 2.03 -2.57 -17.15
C GLN A 65 3.43 -1.98 -17.04
N LYS A 66 3.72 -0.94 -17.83
CA LYS A 66 4.96 -0.14 -17.77
C LYS A 66 4.64 1.26 -17.22
N ARG A 67 5.53 1.82 -16.39
CA ARG A 67 5.49 3.22 -15.98
C ARG A 67 6.89 3.85 -15.98
N ASN A 68 6.94 5.17 -16.06
CA ASN A 68 8.13 5.95 -15.74
C ASN A 68 7.95 6.53 -14.36
N ASN A 69 8.78 6.11 -13.41
CA ASN A 69 8.72 6.59 -12.04
C ASN A 69 9.37 7.97 -11.96
N LEU A 70 8.57 8.97 -11.61
CA LEU A 70 8.99 10.38 -11.59
C LEU A 70 9.94 10.69 -10.42
N GLU A 71 9.99 9.85 -9.37
CA GLU A 71 10.86 10.07 -8.21
C GLU A 71 12.32 9.67 -8.50
N ASN A 72 12.53 8.53 -9.17
CA ASN A 72 13.86 7.99 -9.45
C ASN A 72 14.26 8.09 -10.94
N GLY A 73 13.34 8.47 -11.82
CA GLY A 73 13.56 8.56 -13.27
C GLY A 73 13.65 7.21 -13.98
N LEU A 74 13.39 6.10 -13.28
CA LEU A 74 13.54 4.75 -13.81
C LEU A 74 12.23 4.26 -14.45
N THR A 75 12.40 3.44 -15.49
CA THR A 75 11.31 2.67 -16.06
C THR A 75 11.07 1.42 -15.23
N GLU A 76 9.82 1.22 -14.84
CA GLU A 76 9.38 0.11 -14.00
C GLU A 76 8.23 -0.65 -14.65
N TYR A 77 8.13 -1.92 -14.30
CA TYR A 77 7.16 -2.88 -14.82
C TYR A 77 6.37 -3.47 -13.67
N TYR A 78 5.05 -3.41 -13.74
CA TYR A 78 4.16 -4.04 -12.76
C TYR A 78 4.08 -5.53 -13.06
N VAL A 79 4.45 -6.35 -12.08
CA VAL A 79 4.52 -7.80 -12.23
C VAL A 79 3.54 -8.48 -11.29
N HIS A 80 2.72 -9.36 -11.85
CA HIS A 80 1.94 -10.32 -11.09
C HIS A 80 2.66 -11.67 -11.10
N TYR A 81 2.94 -12.21 -9.91
CA TYR A 81 3.66 -13.49 -9.79
C TYR A 81 2.69 -14.67 -9.87
N LYS A 82 2.99 -15.62 -10.75
CA LYS A 82 2.16 -16.80 -10.99
C LYS A 82 2.00 -17.61 -9.70
N ASP A 83 0.77 -18.05 -9.44
CA ASP A 83 0.39 -18.84 -8.26
C ASP A 83 0.66 -18.13 -6.90
N MET A 84 0.90 -16.81 -6.91
CA MET A 84 1.08 -16.02 -5.70
C MET A 84 -0.10 -15.06 -5.45
N ASN A 85 -0.33 -14.75 -4.18
CA ASN A 85 -1.35 -13.76 -3.82
C ASN A 85 -0.96 -12.36 -4.32
N ARG A 86 -1.94 -11.61 -4.82
CA ARG A 86 -1.80 -10.27 -5.41
C ARG A 86 -1.13 -9.24 -4.50
N ARG A 87 -1.17 -9.43 -3.18
CA ARG A 87 -0.40 -8.61 -2.22
C ARG A 87 1.11 -8.60 -2.51
N MET A 88 1.60 -9.61 -3.23
CA MET A 88 3.00 -9.80 -3.59
C MET A 88 3.37 -9.11 -4.90
N ASP A 89 2.39 -8.62 -5.66
CA ASP A 89 2.61 -7.86 -6.89
C ASP A 89 3.39 -6.58 -6.57
N GLU A 90 4.24 -6.16 -7.49
CA GLU A 90 5.13 -5.01 -7.28
C GLU A 90 5.58 -4.40 -8.61
N TRP A 91 6.08 -3.16 -8.53
CA TRP A 91 6.80 -2.52 -9.62
C TRP A 91 8.29 -2.90 -9.54
N VAL A 92 8.84 -3.44 -10.63
CA VAL A 92 10.24 -3.86 -10.73
C VAL A 92 10.96 -3.14 -11.87
N THR A 93 12.25 -2.88 -11.70
CA THR A 93 13.10 -2.37 -12.78
C THR A 93 13.41 -3.48 -13.79
N VAL A 94 13.83 -3.09 -15.00
CA VAL A 94 14.21 -4.04 -16.06
C VAL A 94 15.29 -5.04 -15.61
N GLU A 95 16.20 -4.63 -14.72
CA GLU A 95 17.27 -5.48 -14.17
C GLU A 95 16.77 -6.68 -13.36
N ARG A 96 15.51 -6.63 -12.90
CA ARG A 96 14.87 -7.74 -12.17
C ARG A 96 14.12 -8.68 -13.10
N VAL A 97 13.99 -8.37 -14.38
CA VAL A 97 13.33 -9.20 -15.39
C VAL A 97 14.41 -9.87 -16.26
N ASP A 98 14.42 -11.20 -16.30
CA ASP A 98 15.36 -11.96 -17.12
C ASP A 98 14.92 -11.98 -18.59
N VAL A 99 15.16 -10.86 -19.28
CA VAL A 99 14.83 -10.70 -20.70
C VAL A 99 15.79 -11.50 -21.61
N GLU A 100 16.99 -11.81 -21.12
CA GLU A 100 18.00 -12.58 -21.87
C GLU A 100 17.59 -14.05 -22.02
N ARG A 101 17.02 -14.65 -20.96
CA ARG A 101 16.40 -15.97 -21.03
C ARG A 101 15.16 -16.00 -21.93
N GLY A 102 14.54 -14.85 -22.14
CA GLY A 102 13.34 -14.68 -22.97
C GLY A 102 12.04 -15.06 -22.24
N PRO A 103 10.90 -14.91 -22.93
CA PRO A 103 9.59 -15.28 -22.40
C PRO A 103 9.52 -16.72 -21.94
N VAL A 104 8.84 -16.96 -20.82
CA VAL A 104 8.44 -18.31 -20.42
C VAL A 104 7.24 -18.69 -21.26
N GLU A 105 7.43 -19.62 -22.20
CA GLU A 105 6.31 -20.22 -22.92
C GLU A 105 5.40 -20.91 -21.91
N GLU A 106 4.14 -20.49 -21.87
CA GLU A 106 3.14 -21.22 -21.10
C GLU A 106 2.89 -22.55 -21.81
N THR A 107 3.56 -23.61 -21.36
CA THR A 107 3.00 -24.95 -21.56
C THR A 107 1.63 -24.94 -20.88
N PRO A 108 0.54 -25.29 -21.60
CA PRO A 108 -0.75 -25.50 -20.95
C PRO A 108 -0.51 -26.40 -19.74
N LYS A 109 -0.86 -25.94 -18.54
CA LYS A 109 -0.61 -26.73 -17.34
C LYS A 109 -1.42 -28.04 -17.48
N ASP A 110 -0.73 -29.18 -17.37
CA ASP A 110 -1.30 -30.51 -17.08
C ASP A 110 -2.20 -30.52 -15.81
N SER A 111 -2.30 -29.41 -15.08
CA SER A 111 -3.21 -29.26 -13.94
C SER A 111 -4.69 -29.36 -14.32
N ASP A 112 -5.05 -29.06 -15.58
CA ASP A 112 -6.41 -29.35 -16.09
C ASP A 112 -6.65 -30.85 -16.29
N LEU A 113 -5.60 -31.65 -16.51
CA LEU A 113 -5.70 -33.10 -16.72
C LEU A 113 -5.52 -33.92 -15.43
N MET A 114 -4.87 -33.37 -14.40
CA MET A 114 -4.67 -34.07 -13.12
C MET A 114 -5.86 -33.95 -12.14
N LEU A 115 -6.71 -32.91 -12.30
CA LEU A 115 -7.92 -32.74 -11.48
C LEU A 115 -8.98 -33.82 -11.78
N GLU A 116 -8.98 -34.41 -12.98
CA GLU A 116 -9.85 -35.53 -13.33
C GLU A 116 -9.41 -36.87 -12.72
N SER A 117 -8.12 -37.05 -12.41
CA SER A 117 -7.58 -38.35 -11.93
C SER A 117 -7.50 -38.49 -10.40
N LEU A 118 -7.58 -37.39 -9.63
CA LEU A 118 -7.61 -37.45 -8.15
C LEU A 118 -9.02 -37.54 -7.56
N ASN A 119 -10.07 -37.29 -8.36
CA ASN A 119 -11.47 -37.53 -7.99
C ASN A 119 -11.79 -39.02 -7.70
N GLY A 120 -10.83 -39.93 -7.87
CA GLY A 120 -10.99 -41.35 -7.56
C GLY A 120 -10.61 -41.78 -6.14
N ARG A 121 -9.88 -40.97 -5.34
CA ARG A 121 -9.37 -41.43 -4.02
C ARG A 121 -9.22 -40.33 -2.96
N GLU A 122 -10.33 -39.70 -2.54
CA GLU A 122 -10.33 -38.93 -1.30
C GLU A 122 -10.90 -39.74 -0.11
N ARG A 123 -10.09 -39.81 0.96
CA ARG A 123 -10.59 -40.12 2.31
C ARG A 123 -11.51 -38.97 2.70
N LYS A 124 -12.82 -39.23 2.76
CA LYS A 124 -13.88 -38.26 3.10
C LYS A 124 -13.53 -37.45 4.34
N VAL A 125 -13.11 -36.19 4.14
CA VAL A 125 -13.18 -35.16 5.17
C VAL A 125 -14.65 -34.78 5.32
N THR A 126 -15.14 -34.77 6.56
CA THR A 126 -16.57 -34.51 6.81
C THR A 126 -16.91 -33.07 6.44
N ARG A 127 -18.12 -32.87 5.90
CA ARG A 127 -18.66 -31.56 5.45
C ARG A 127 -18.46 -30.44 6.49
N ASN A 128 -18.48 -30.79 7.78
CA ASN A 128 -18.27 -29.85 8.88
C ASN A 128 -16.81 -29.43 9.08
N LEU A 129 -15.82 -30.27 8.77
CA LEU A 129 -14.40 -29.89 8.85
C LEU A 129 -14.01 -28.95 7.71
N LYS A 130 -14.51 -29.20 6.49
CA LYS A 130 -14.29 -28.34 5.33
C LYS A 130 -14.88 -26.94 5.57
N ARG A 131 -16.14 -26.88 6.01
CA ARG A 131 -16.81 -25.64 6.37
C ARG A 131 -16.09 -24.85 7.47
N LYS A 132 -15.59 -25.51 8.52
CA LYS A 132 -14.80 -24.83 9.58
C LYS A 132 -13.45 -24.33 9.07
N HIS A 133 -12.81 -25.04 8.14
CA HIS A 133 -11.52 -24.61 7.58
C HIS A 133 -11.70 -23.35 6.71
N ASP A 134 -12.78 -23.30 5.91
CA ASP A 134 -13.09 -22.19 5.01
C ASP A 134 -13.58 -20.95 5.79
N GLU A 135 -14.37 -21.13 6.85
CA GLU A 135 -14.85 -20.06 7.74
C GLU A 135 -13.71 -19.39 8.54
N ILE A 136 -12.70 -20.16 8.98
CA ILE A 136 -11.60 -19.64 9.82
C ILE A 136 -10.53 -18.92 8.99
N ASN A 137 -10.30 -19.34 7.74
CA ASN A 137 -9.20 -18.82 6.92
C ASN A 137 -9.59 -17.68 5.98
N HIS A 138 -10.85 -17.23 5.93
CA HIS A 138 -11.31 -16.29 4.89
C HIS A 138 -10.79 -16.72 3.51
N VAL A 139 -10.83 -18.03 3.25
CA VAL A 139 -10.63 -18.53 1.89
C VAL A 139 -11.77 -17.94 1.08
N GLN A 140 -11.42 -17.34 -0.06
CA GLN A 140 -12.34 -16.77 -1.04
C GLN A 140 -13.62 -17.62 -1.09
N LYS A 141 -14.78 -17.01 -0.86
CA LYS A 141 -16.01 -17.61 -1.39
C LYS A 141 -15.78 -17.74 -2.89
N SER A 142 -15.88 -18.96 -3.42
CA SER A 142 -15.79 -19.18 -4.86
C SER A 142 -16.83 -18.29 -5.55
N TYR A 143 -16.48 -17.70 -6.70
CA TYR A 143 -17.38 -16.86 -7.51
C TYR A 143 -18.77 -17.46 -7.73
N GLU A 144 -18.90 -18.77 -7.59
CA GLU A 144 -20.13 -19.55 -7.68
C GLU A 144 -21.18 -19.24 -6.60
N ASP A 145 -20.77 -18.68 -5.44
CA ASP A 145 -21.68 -18.39 -4.32
C ASP A 145 -22.22 -16.94 -4.32
N MET A 146 -21.81 -16.11 -5.28
CA MET A 146 -22.25 -14.71 -5.38
C MET A 146 -23.32 -14.52 -6.44
N ASP A 147 -24.18 -13.52 -6.23
CA ASP A 147 -25.17 -13.16 -7.25
C ASP A 147 -24.44 -12.67 -8.52
N PRO A 148 -24.99 -12.95 -9.72
CA PRO A 148 -24.35 -12.61 -10.99
C PRO A 148 -24.00 -11.12 -11.14
N THR A 149 -24.78 -10.21 -10.53
CA THR A 149 -24.52 -8.77 -10.59
C THR A 149 -23.37 -8.36 -9.67
N THR A 150 -23.30 -8.88 -8.44
CA THR A 150 -22.16 -8.69 -7.54
C THR A 150 -20.89 -9.30 -8.13
N ALA A 151 -20.96 -10.51 -8.68
CA ALA A 151 -19.81 -11.15 -9.31
C ALA A 151 -19.29 -10.35 -10.53
N ALA A 152 -20.18 -9.75 -11.34
CA ALA A 152 -19.79 -8.90 -12.45
C ALA A 152 -19.15 -7.58 -11.99
N LEU A 153 -19.75 -6.92 -10.99
CA LEU A 153 -19.21 -5.70 -10.37
C LEU A 153 -17.84 -5.97 -9.72
N GLU A 154 -17.67 -7.09 -9.03
CA GLU A 154 -16.40 -7.47 -8.44
C GLU A 154 -15.34 -7.79 -9.48
N LYS A 155 -15.70 -8.48 -10.56
CA LYS A 155 -14.79 -8.78 -11.67
C LYS A 155 -14.35 -7.51 -12.42
N GLU A 156 -15.27 -6.56 -12.62
CA GLU A 156 -14.96 -5.24 -13.18
C GLU A 156 -14.07 -4.43 -12.22
N HIS A 157 -14.39 -4.45 -10.93
CA HIS A 157 -13.61 -3.78 -9.90
C HIS A 157 -12.20 -4.38 -9.78
N GLU A 158 -12.04 -5.69 -9.82
CA GLU A 158 -10.73 -6.38 -9.87
C GLU A 158 -9.93 -6.04 -11.13
N ALA A 159 -10.61 -5.85 -12.27
CA ALA A 159 -9.97 -5.48 -13.51
C ALA A 159 -9.48 -4.02 -13.50
N LEU A 160 -10.25 -3.10 -12.89
CA LEU A 160 -9.87 -1.69 -12.74
C LEU A 160 -8.79 -1.48 -11.67
N THR A 161 -8.81 -2.29 -10.62
CA THR A 161 -7.87 -2.19 -9.48
C THR A 161 -6.66 -3.10 -9.63
N LYS A 162 -6.44 -3.62 -10.85
CA LYS A 162 -5.50 -4.70 -11.10
C LYS A 162 -4.05 -4.30 -10.82
N VAL A 163 -3.76 -3.01 -10.98
CA VAL A 163 -2.46 -2.39 -10.81
C VAL A 163 -2.54 -1.38 -9.68
N LYS A 164 -1.73 -1.56 -8.62
CA LYS A 164 -1.55 -0.53 -7.60
C LYS A 164 -0.52 0.49 -8.10
N TYR A 165 -0.84 1.77 -7.98
CA TYR A 165 0.09 2.85 -8.32
C TYR A 165 0.91 3.33 -7.11
N ILE A 166 0.27 3.33 -5.94
CA ILE A 166 0.93 3.62 -4.66
C ILE A 166 1.66 2.36 -4.23
N ASP A 167 2.98 2.45 -4.18
CA ASP A 167 3.84 1.33 -3.78
C ASP A 167 3.95 1.28 -2.27
N LYS A 168 4.02 2.44 -1.63
CA LYS A 168 4.30 2.56 -0.20
C LYS A 168 3.72 3.84 0.41
N ILE A 169 3.58 3.82 1.73
CA ILE A 169 3.20 4.97 2.53
C ILE A 169 4.25 5.25 3.61
N GLN A 170 4.49 6.54 3.89
CA GLN A 170 5.16 6.98 5.10
C GLN A 170 4.11 7.37 6.13
N ILE A 171 4.10 6.71 7.29
CA ILE A 171 3.23 7.08 8.42
C ILE A 171 4.02 7.02 9.74
N GLY A 172 4.09 8.17 10.42
CA GLY A 172 4.94 8.34 11.58
C GLY A 172 6.38 7.92 11.27
N ARG A 173 6.91 6.96 12.04
CA ARG A 173 8.26 6.41 11.86
C ARG A 173 8.37 5.24 10.86
N TYR A 174 7.27 4.82 10.25
CA TYR A 174 7.25 3.63 9.39
C TYR A 174 7.08 3.99 7.92
N GLU A 175 7.87 3.31 7.08
CA GLU A 175 7.60 3.15 5.66
C GLU A 175 6.94 1.77 5.48
N ILE A 176 5.78 1.72 4.83
CA ILE A 176 4.97 0.50 4.70
C ILE A 176 4.59 0.29 3.24
N ASP A 177 4.93 -0.88 2.68
CA ASP A 177 4.53 -1.24 1.32
C ASP A 177 3.02 -1.53 1.25
N ALA A 178 2.35 -0.94 0.27
CA ALA A 178 0.95 -1.17 -0.02
C ALA A 178 0.75 -2.56 -0.63
N TRP A 179 -0.32 -3.24 -0.24
CA TRP A 179 -0.65 -4.58 -0.73
C TRP A 179 -1.60 -4.52 -1.91
N TYR A 180 -2.59 -3.62 -1.83
CA TYR A 180 -3.68 -3.51 -2.80
C TYR A 180 -3.83 -2.08 -3.29
N PHE A 181 -4.53 -1.92 -4.41
CA PHE A 181 -4.97 -0.61 -4.88
C PHE A 181 -5.91 0.06 -3.87
N SER A 182 -5.76 1.38 -3.73
CA SER A 182 -6.68 2.25 -3.02
C SER A 182 -7.03 3.49 -3.86
N PRO A 183 -8.31 3.89 -3.95
CA PRO A 183 -8.78 4.96 -4.82
C PRO A 183 -8.56 6.35 -4.22
N TYR A 184 -7.29 6.69 -3.96
CA TYR A 184 -6.95 8.07 -3.61
C TYR A 184 -7.29 9.02 -4.77
N PRO A 185 -7.88 10.20 -4.49
CA PRO A 185 -8.37 11.08 -5.54
C PRO A 185 -7.26 11.66 -6.43
N ASP A 186 -7.63 12.00 -7.66
CA ASP A 186 -6.85 12.82 -8.59
C ASP A 186 -5.37 12.40 -8.73
N GLU A 187 -4.47 13.34 -8.44
CA GLU A 187 -3.02 13.17 -8.54
C GLU A 187 -2.41 12.32 -7.42
N TYR A 188 -3.14 12.06 -6.33
CA TYR A 188 -2.66 11.26 -5.20
C TYR A 188 -2.70 9.76 -5.51
N GLY A 189 -3.63 9.32 -6.36
CA GLY A 189 -3.72 7.92 -6.79
C GLY A 189 -2.61 7.47 -7.74
N LYS A 190 -1.74 8.39 -8.20
CA LYS A 190 -0.70 8.11 -9.22
C LYS A 190 0.73 8.27 -8.71
N VAL A 191 0.92 8.55 -7.42
CA VAL A 191 2.26 8.66 -6.84
C VAL A 191 2.75 7.32 -6.33
N SER A 192 4.07 7.12 -6.38
CA SER A 192 4.71 5.91 -5.85
C SER A 192 4.65 5.87 -4.31
N ARG A 193 4.73 7.05 -3.67
CA ARG A 193 4.77 7.22 -2.23
C ARG A 193 3.75 8.26 -1.76
N LEU A 194 2.95 7.91 -0.76
CA LEU A 194 2.11 8.87 -0.01
C LEU A 194 2.68 9.13 1.38
N TRP A 195 2.55 10.37 1.83
CA TRP A 195 2.93 10.80 3.17
C TRP A 195 1.67 11.02 4.00
N ILE A 196 1.50 10.27 5.09
CA ILE A 196 0.27 10.25 5.89
C ILE A 196 0.58 10.71 7.31
N CYS A 197 -0.14 11.71 7.79
CA CYS A 197 -0.09 12.13 9.19
C CYS A 197 -0.61 11.01 10.10
N GLU A 198 0.18 10.60 11.09
CA GLU A 198 -0.21 9.50 11.99
C GLU A 198 -1.40 9.83 12.90
N TYR A 199 -1.69 11.11 13.10
CA TYR A 199 -2.77 11.56 13.99
C TYR A 199 -4.05 11.89 13.24
N CYS A 200 -4.03 12.81 12.26
CA CYS A 200 -5.24 13.21 11.54
C CYS A 200 -5.49 12.41 10.24
N LEU A 201 -4.57 11.51 9.88
CA LEU A 201 -4.62 10.66 8.67
C LEU A 201 -4.65 11.43 7.34
N LYS A 202 -4.44 12.75 7.36
CA LYS A 202 -4.31 13.54 6.13
C LYS A 202 -3.16 12.96 5.31
N TYR A 203 -3.42 12.72 4.03
CA TYR A 203 -2.44 12.27 3.05
C TYR A 203 -1.88 13.46 2.27
N MET A 204 -0.61 13.37 1.90
CA MET A 204 0.15 14.40 1.18
C MET A 204 1.02 13.75 0.11
N LYS A 205 1.23 14.49 -0.97
CA LYS A 205 1.99 14.04 -2.14
C LYS A 205 3.50 14.13 -1.94
N TYR A 206 3.97 15.17 -1.25
CA TYR A 206 5.39 15.50 -1.15
C TYR A 206 5.86 15.52 0.29
N GLU A 207 7.13 15.17 0.51
CA GLU A 207 7.74 15.22 1.83
C GLU A 207 7.75 16.64 2.42
N ALA A 208 7.99 17.66 1.57
CA ALA A 208 8.02 19.06 2.02
C ALA A 208 6.66 19.50 2.61
N THR A 209 5.54 19.11 2.00
CA THR A 209 4.21 19.44 2.51
C THR A 209 3.89 18.64 3.77
N PHE A 210 4.36 17.40 3.87
CA PHE A 210 4.26 16.59 5.07
C PHE A 210 5.04 17.20 6.25
N ARG A 211 6.30 17.59 6.06
CA ARG A 211 7.11 18.22 7.12
C ARG A 211 6.49 19.53 7.62
N ARG A 212 5.94 20.35 6.72
CA ARG A 212 5.18 21.55 7.10
C ARG A 212 3.96 21.18 7.93
N HIS A 213 3.19 20.18 7.49
CA HIS A 213 2.03 19.70 8.23
C HIS A 213 2.38 19.20 9.63
N LEU A 214 3.51 18.52 9.82
CA LEU A 214 3.97 18.09 11.15
C LEU A 214 4.20 19.25 12.13
N GLY A 215 4.57 20.45 11.63
CA GLY A 215 4.72 21.66 12.46
C GLY A 215 3.41 22.41 12.71
N GLU A 216 2.41 22.26 11.83
CA GLU A 216 1.11 22.95 11.90
C GLU A 216 0.01 22.10 12.56
N CYS A 217 0.14 20.77 12.53
CA CYS A 217 -0.89 19.85 13.01
C CYS A 217 -0.95 19.86 14.54
N THR A 218 -2.11 20.19 15.08
CA THR A 218 -2.37 20.22 16.53
C THR A 218 -2.91 18.90 17.08
N TRP A 219 -3.06 17.88 16.23
CA TRP A 219 -3.64 16.59 16.61
C TRP A 219 -2.59 15.71 17.26
N GLY A 220 -2.89 15.17 18.43
CA GLY A 220 -2.06 14.17 19.13
C GLY A 220 -2.76 12.83 19.38
N GLN A 221 -3.98 12.66 18.87
CA GLN A 221 -4.79 11.45 19.05
C GLN A 221 -5.90 11.40 17.99
N PRO A 222 -6.56 10.24 17.79
CA PRO A 222 -7.77 10.16 16.99
C PRO A 222 -8.87 11.10 17.50
N PRO A 223 -9.82 11.52 16.63
CA PRO A 223 -11.01 12.26 17.07
C PRO A 223 -11.94 11.37 17.92
N GLY A 224 -13.10 11.90 18.26
CA GLY A 224 -14.14 11.16 18.95
C GLY A 224 -13.84 10.94 20.42
N ARG A 225 -14.44 9.91 20.99
CA ARG A 225 -14.45 9.66 22.44
C ARG A 225 -13.53 8.50 22.77
N GLU A 226 -12.63 8.70 23.73
CA GLU A 226 -11.88 7.60 24.33
C GLU A 226 -12.84 6.73 25.16
N ILE A 227 -13.02 5.47 24.75
CA ILE A 227 -13.96 4.53 25.40
C ILE A 227 -13.26 3.44 26.21
N TYR A 228 -11.94 3.31 26.06
CA TYR A 228 -11.14 2.34 26.77
C TYR A 228 -9.72 2.85 26.95
N ARG A 229 -9.17 2.69 28.16
CA ARG A 229 -7.79 3.03 28.52
C ARG A 229 -7.26 1.97 29.48
N LYS A 230 -6.16 1.30 29.11
CA LYS A 230 -5.42 0.40 30.02
C LYS A 230 -3.92 0.43 29.71
N GLY A 231 -3.14 0.93 30.67
CA GLY A 231 -1.70 1.08 30.49
C GLY A 231 -1.38 1.99 29.30
N THR A 232 -0.61 1.49 28.34
CA THR A 232 -0.21 2.19 27.11
C THR A 232 -1.18 1.97 25.95
N ILE A 233 -2.37 1.43 26.18
CA ILE A 233 -3.36 1.14 25.14
C ILE A 233 -4.61 1.98 25.36
N SER A 234 -5.07 2.62 24.28
CA SER A 234 -6.32 3.39 24.24
C SER A 234 -7.16 3.05 23.01
N VAL A 235 -8.48 3.11 23.16
CA VAL A 235 -9.42 2.95 22.05
C VAL A 235 -10.37 4.14 21.96
N PHE A 236 -10.49 4.68 20.75
CA PHE A 236 -11.37 5.81 20.44
C PHE A 236 -12.55 5.35 19.59
N GLU A 237 -13.76 5.71 20.00
CA GLU A 237 -14.97 5.58 19.21
C GLU A 237 -15.16 6.87 18.39
N VAL A 238 -15.09 6.73 17.07
CA VAL A 238 -15.21 7.82 16.10
C VAL A 238 -16.47 7.60 15.27
N ASN A 239 -17.37 8.57 15.31
CA ASN A 239 -18.57 8.54 14.51
C ASN A 239 -18.30 9.08 13.09
N GLY A 240 -18.60 8.28 12.07
CA GLY A 240 -18.37 8.67 10.67
C GLY A 240 -19.20 9.87 10.20
N SER A 241 -20.38 10.13 10.80
CA SER A 241 -21.16 11.33 10.49
C SER A 241 -20.50 12.61 10.98
N ASP A 242 -19.80 12.53 12.10
CA ASP A 242 -19.27 13.70 12.82
C ASP A 242 -17.83 14.02 12.37
N HIS A 243 -17.10 12.99 11.94
CA HIS A 243 -15.68 13.07 11.55
C HIS A 243 -15.43 12.52 10.14
N LYS A 244 -16.27 12.93 9.17
CA LYS A 244 -16.26 12.42 7.78
C LYS A 244 -14.87 12.34 7.17
N VAL A 245 -14.12 13.45 7.17
CA VAL A 245 -12.78 13.52 6.54
C VAL A 245 -11.80 12.54 7.17
N TYR A 246 -11.79 12.44 8.50
CA TYR A 246 -10.91 11.50 9.21
C TYR A 246 -11.23 10.05 8.83
N CYS A 247 -12.52 9.70 8.83
CA CYS A 247 -12.96 8.35 8.51
C CYS A 247 -12.73 7.99 7.04
N GLN A 248 -12.89 8.93 6.11
CA GLN A 248 -12.55 8.75 4.70
C GLN A 248 -11.04 8.50 4.52
N ASN A 249 -10.20 9.30 5.17
CA ASN A 249 -8.74 9.12 5.17
C ASN A 249 -8.34 7.74 5.71
N LEU A 250 -8.97 7.32 6.82
CA LEU A 250 -8.77 6.00 7.40
C LEU A 250 -9.17 4.89 6.42
N CYS A 251 -10.32 5.02 5.76
CA CYS A 251 -10.80 4.04 4.79
C CYS A 251 -9.88 3.91 3.57
N LEU A 252 -9.40 5.04 3.03
CA LEU A 252 -8.44 5.06 1.92
C LEU A 252 -7.12 4.38 2.32
N MET A 253 -6.60 4.69 3.51
CA MET A 253 -5.40 4.04 4.03
C MET A 253 -5.62 2.54 4.25
N ALA A 254 -6.77 2.16 4.83
CA ALA A 254 -7.10 0.78 5.10
C ALA A 254 -7.23 -0.06 3.81
N LYS A 255 -7.77 0.52 2.74
CA LYS A 255 -7.91 -0.15 1.44
C LYS A 255 -6.57 -0.54 0.81
N LEU A 256 -5.46 0.12 1.18
CA LEU A 256 -4.11 -0.31 0.77
C LEU A 256 -3.73 -1.69 1.33
N PHE A 257 -4.41 -2.14 2.40
CA PHE A 257 -4.11 -3.38 3.11
C PHE A 257 -5.30 -4.35 3.18
N LEU A 258 -6.46 -3.97 2.64
CA LEU A 258 -7.66 -4.78 2.56
C LEU A 258 -8.09 -4.93 1.09
N ASP A 259 -8.23 -6.18 0.66
CA ASP A 259 -8.54 -6.50 -0.74
C ASP A 259 -9.98 -6.07 -1.09
N HIS A 260 -10.96 -6.60 -0.36
CA HIS A 260 -12.39 -6.46 -0.65
C HIS A 260 -13.09 -5.33 0.12
N LYS A 261 -12.39 -4.24 0.44
CA LYS A 261 -13.05 -3.06 1.04
C LYS A 261 -13.78 -2.26 -0.04
N THR A 262 -15.10 -2.22 0.02
CA THR A 262 -15.97 -1.62 -1.01
C THR A 262 -16.40 -0.18 -0.69
N LEU A 263 -16.51 0.17 0.59
CA LEU A 263 -16.96 1.50 1.04
C LEU A 263 -15.81 2.30 1.65
N TYR A 264 -15.54 3.48 1.08
CA TYR A 264 -14.46 4.37 1.53
C TYR A 264 -14.82 5.86 1.56
N PHE A 265 -15.83 6.31 0.80
CA PHE A 265 -16.33 7.69 0.86
C PHE A 265 -17.61 7.84 1.68
N ASP A 266 -18.51 6.87 1.58
CA ASP A 266 -19.73 6.83 2.39
C ASP A 266 -19.43 6.22 3.77
N VAL A 267 -19.08 7.09 4.72
CA VAL A 267 -18.65 6.73 6.07
C VAL A 267 -19.71 7.02 7.13
N GLU A 268 -20.76 7.76 6.80
CA GLU A 268 -21.78 8.22 7.75
C GLU A 268 -22.53 7.08 8.46
N PRO A 269 -22.82 5.94 7.79
CA PRO A 269 -23.47 4.80 8.44
C PRO A 269 -22.60 4.05 9.44
N PHE A 270 -21.31 4.41 9.59
CA PHE A 270 -20.34 3.62 10.35
C PHE A 270 -19.87 4.31 11.64
N LEU A 271 -19.59 3.48 12.64
CA LEU A 271 -18.73 3.78 13.78
C LEU A 271 -17.36 3.13 13.55
N PHE A 272 -16.31 3.82 13.97
CA PHE A 272 -14.93 3.37 13.87
C PHE A 272 -14.31 3.29 15.25
N TYR A 273 -13.67 2.17 15.55
CA TYR A 273 -13.01 1.92 16.84
C TYR A 273 -11.50 1.86 16.61
N ILE A 274 -10.82 2.96 16.93
CA ILE A 274 -9.41 3.17 16.62
C ILE A 274 -8.57 2.74 17.81
N LEU A 275 -7.76 1.70 17.63
CA LEU A 275 -6.81 1.22 18.62
C LEU A 275 -5.49 1.97 18.49
N THR A 276 -4.98 2.42 19.63
CA THR A 276 -3.74 3.20 19.71
C THR A 276 -2.79 2.68 20.77
N GLU A 277 -1.48 2.80 20.48
CA GLU A 277 -0.42 2.79 21.49
C GLU A 277 -0.20 4.24 21.95
N VAL A 278 -0.08 4.47 23.26
CA VAL A 278 0.07 5.81 23.83
C VAL A 278 1.43 6.00 24.47
N ASP A 279 2.10 7.07 24.10
CA ASP A 279 3.37 7.49 24.66
C ASP A 279 3.30 8.98 25.12
N LYS A 280 4.47 9.61 25.32
CA LYS A 280 4.56 11.02 25.75
C LYS A 280 4.17 12.02 24.66
N LYS A 281 4.19 11.63 23.39
CA LYS A 281 3.89 12.44 22.21
C LYS A 281 2.41 12.38 21.85
N GLY A 282 1.76 11.24 22.04
CA GLY A 282 0.34 11.10 21.74
C GLY A 282 -0.16 9.67 21.67
N CYS A 283 -1.29 9.50 20.98
CA CYS A 283 -1.94 8.21 20.72
C CYS A 283 -1.72 7.82 19.25
N HIS A 284 -0.85 6.83 19.04
CA HIS A 284 -0.40 6.37 17.73
C HIS A 284 -1.30 5.24 17.23
N ILE A 285 -1.89 5.39 16.03
CA ILE A 285 -2.76 4.37 15.46
C ILE A 285 -1.99 3.05 15.22
N VAL A 286 -2.62 1.95 15.65
CA VAL A 286 -2.10 0.58 15.53
C VAL A 286 -3.02 -0.28 14.66
N GLY A 287 -4.32 -0.02 14.75
CA GLY A 287 -5.34 -0.73 14.01
C GLY A 287 -6.71 -0.15 14.29
N TYR A 288 -7.72 -0.69 13.63
CA TYR A 288 -9.11 -0.32 13.86
C TYR A 288 -10.06 -1.45 13.48
N PHE A 289 -11.30 -1.33 13.90
CA PHE A 289 -12.41 -1.95 13.20
C PHE A 289 -13.56 -0.96 12.98
N SER A 290 -14.35 -1.17 11.94
CA SER A 290 -15.59 -0.43 11.68
C SER A 290 -16.81 -1.30 11.98
N LYS A 291 -17.91 -0.66 12.33
CA LYS A 291 -19.20 -1.29 12.60
C LYS A 291 -20.31 -0.42 12.02
N GLU A 292 -21.25 -1.02 11.31
CA GLU A 292 -22.46 -0.32 10.87
C GLU A 292 -23.32 0.06 12.07
N LYS A 293 -23.86 1.28 12.07
CA LYS A 293 -24.77 1.74 13.12
C LYS A 293 -26.02 0.88 13.17
N GLU A 294 -26.54 0.56 12.00
CA GLU A 294 -27.70 -0.30 11.76
C GLU A 294 -27.25 -1.38 10.78
N SER A 295 -27.14 -2.63 11.25
CA SER A 295 -26.75 -3.75 10.41
C SER A 295 -27.91 -4.75 10.34
N PRO A 296 -28.51 -5.00 9.16
CA PRO A 296 -29.61 -5.95 9.01
C PRO A 296 -29.25 -7.37 9.48
N GLU A 297 -27.98 -7.76 9.28
CA GLU A 297 -27.45 -9.07 9.66
C GLU A 297 -26.88 -9.10 11.09
N SER A 298 -26.99 -8.01 11.84
CA SER A 298 -26.39 -7.85 13.17
C SER A 298 -24.88 -8.09 13.21
N ASN A 299 -24.17 -7.74 12.13
CA ASN A 299 -22.71 -7.85 12.06
C ASN A 299 -22.07 -6.92 13.10
N ASN A 300 -21.24 -7.49 13.98
CA ASN A 300 -20.52 -6.72 15.00
C ASN A 300 -19.25 -6.05 14.47
N VAL A 301 -18.77 -6.47 13.30
CA VAL A 301 -17.59 -5.97 12.59
C VAL A 301 -17.91 -5.93 11.09
N ALA A 302 -17.61 -4.79 10.44
CA ALA A 302 -17.66 -4.65 8.99
C ALA A 302 -16.27 -4.77 8.36
N CYS A 303 -15.28 -4.04 8.88
CA CYS A 303 -13.87 -4.19 8.50
C CYS A 303 -13.01 -4.20 9.76
N ILE A 304 -11.93 -4.96 9.75
CA ILE A 304 -10.94 -4.99 10.82
C ILE A 304 -9.53 -5.00 10.22
N LEU A 305 -8.64 -4.18 10.77
CA LEU A 305 -7.27 -4.07 10.30
C LEU A 305 -6.32 -3.82 11.48
N THR A 306 -5.23 -4.57 11.52
CA THR A 306 -4.02 -4.17 12.25
C THR A 306 -2.98 -3.74 11.23
N LEU A 307 -2.43 -2.54 11.38
CA LEU A 307 -1.43 -2.00 10.46
C LEU A 307 -0.21 -2.94 10.37
N PRO A 308 0.40 -3.12 9.19
CA PRO A 308 1.42 -4.16 8.98
C PRO A 308 2.56 -4.20 10.02
N PRO A 309 3.17 -3.07 10.44
CA PRO A 309 4.24 -3.07 11.45
C PRO A 309 3.83 -3.56 12.84
N TYR A 310 2.53 -3.63 13.11
CA TYR A 310 1.96 -4.03 14.38
C TYR A 310 1.30 -5.42 14.34
N GLN A 311 1.31 -6.10 13.19
CA GLN A 311 0.78 -7.44 13.08
C GLN A 311 1.58 -8.45 13.93
N ARG A 312 0.93 -9.56 14.29
CA ARG A 312 1.50 -10.65 15.12
C ARG A 312 1.92 -10.25 16.54
N LYS A 313 1.51 -9.07 17.03
CA LYS A 313 1.73 -8.58 18.41
C LYS A 313 0.52 -8.73 19.33
N GLY A 314 -0.56 -9.37 18.87
CA GLY A 314 -1.78 -9.60 19.65
C GLY A 314 -2.89 -8.56 19.45
N TYR A 315 -2.63 -7.43 18.79
CA TYR A 315 -3.62 -6.37 18.56
C TYR A 315 -4.85 -6.81 17.78
N GLY A 316 -4.69 -7.69 16.78
CA GLY A 316 -5.84 -8.26 16.07
C GLY A 316 -6.78 -9.04 17.01
N LYS A 317 -6.23 -9.85 17.91
CA LYS A 317 -7.03 -10.58 18.92
C LYS A 317 -7.74 -9.61 19.88
N PHE A 318 -7.06 -8.52 20.25
CA PHE A 318 -7.64 -7.48 21.09
C PHE A 318 -8.83 -6.79 20.41
N LEU A 319 -8.69 -6.37 19.16
CA LEU A 319 -9.75 -5.73 18.38
C LEU A 319 -10.97 -6.65 18.23
N ILE A 320 -10.74 -7.95 17.97
CA ILE A 320 -11.81 -8.97 17.92
C ILE A 320 -12.50 -9.09 19.28
N ALA A 321 -11.74 -9.25 20.37
CA ALA A 321 -12.33 -9.37 21.70
C ALA A 321 -13.19 -8.14 22.06
N LEU A 322 -12.68 -6.94 21.76
CA LEU A 322 -13.40 -5.69 22.01
C LEU A 322 -14.72 -5.60 21.24
N SER A 323 -14.77 -6.04 19.97
CA SER A 323 -16.01 -6.00 19.19
C SER A 323 -17.11 -6.87 19.80
N TYR A 324 -16.77 -8.03 20.37
CA TYR A 324 -17.70 -8.88 21.11
C TYR A 324 -18.16 -8.25 22.42
N GLU A 325 -17.26 -7.63 23.19
CA GLU A 325 -17.63 -6.96 24.44
C GLU A 325 -18.59 -5.79 24.19
N LEU A 326 -18.37 -4.99 23.13
CA LEU A 326 -19.28 -3.91 22.76
C LEU A 326 -20.66 -4.39 22.33
N SER A 327 -20.78 -5.59 21.75
CA SER A 327 -22.09 -6.18 21.43
C SER A 327 -22.87 -6.54 22.70
N LYS A 328 -22.23 -7.18 23.68
CA LYS A 328 -22.87 -7.54 24.97
C LYS A 328 -23.41 -6.31 25.71
N VAL A 329 -22.66 -5.21 25.68
CA VAL A 329 -23.03 -3.96 26.37
C VAL A 329 -24.25 -3.29 25.73
N ARG A 330 -24.40 -3.38 24.39
CA ARG A 330 -25.54 -2.77 23.69
C ARG A 330 -26.85 -3.53 23.88
N GLU A 331 -26.79 -4.83 24.14
CA GLU A 331 -27.96 -5.64 24.50
C GLU A 331 -28.46 -5.35 25.93
N HIS A 332 -27.57 -4.85 26.82
CA HIS A 332 -27.90 -4.52 28.21
C HIS A 332 -27.30 -3.17 28.68
N PRO A 333 -27.94 -2.03 28.35
CA PRO A 333 -27.44 -0.69 28.68
C PRO A 333 -27.28 -0.39 30.19
N SER A 334 -27.97 -1.14 31.05
CA SER A 334 -27.98 -0.95 32.52
C SER A 334 -26.71 -1.40 33.24
N VAL A 335 -25.74 -1.99 32.53
CA VAL A 335 -24.54 -2.62 33.10
C VAL A 335 -23.31 -1.70 33.12
N TRP A 336 -23.41 -0.47 32.58
CA TRP A 336 -22.32 0.52 32.54
C TRP A 336 -21.69 0.80 33.93
N SER A 337 -22.42 0.62 35.03
CA SER A 337 -21.92 0.96 36.37
C SER A 337 -21.12 -0.14 37.09
N ILE A 338 -21.09 -1.40 36.61
CA ILE A 338 -20.62 -2.51 37.45
C ILE A 338 -19.44 -3.31 36.85
N SER A 339 -19.26 -3.38 35.52
CA SER A 339 -18.37 -4.41 34.95
C SER A 339 -17.01 -3.94 34.44
N LEU A 340 -16.70 -2.64 34.47
CA LEU A 340 -15.40 -2.10 34.03
C LEU A 340 -14.42 -1.82 35.18
N PHE A 341 -14.83 -2.07 36.44
CA PHE A 341 -14.02 -1.85 37.64
C PHE A 341 -13.62 -3.14 38.39
N GLY A 342 -13.73 -4.31 37.73
CA GLY A 342 -13.29 -5.60 38.26
C GLY A 342 -11.88 -5.97 37.85
#